data_AF-A0A3D0FML5-F1
#
_entry.id   AF-A0A3D0FML5-F1
#
_cell.length_a   1.000
_cell.length_b   1.000
_cell.length_c   1.000
_cell.angle_alpha   90.00
_cell.angle_beta   90.00
_cell.angle_gamma   90.00
#
_symmetry.space_group_name_H-M   'P 1'
#
loop_
_entity.id
_entity.type
_entity.pdbx_description
1 polymer ?
#
loop_
_entity_poly.entity_id
_entity_poly.type
_entity_poly.pdbx_seq_one_letter_code
_entity_poly.pdbx_strand_id
1 'polypeptide(L)' 'GEIIGGSEREADYEKLKRRAEEMHVPMKDIWWYLDTRRWGSAPHSGFGLGFERLMLFVTGMQNIRDVIPFPRTPNNADF' A
#
# COMPACT_ATOMS: atom_id res chain seq x y z
N GLY A 1 -14.91 -7.60 4.11
CA GLY A 1 -14.69 -6.15 3.91
C GLY A 1 -13.67 -5.95 2.80
N GLU A 2 -13.14 -4.75 2.59
CA GLU A 2 -12.21 -4.40 1.50
C GLU A 2 -11.15 -5.49 1.21
N ILE A 3 -11.16 -6.00 -0.03
CA ILE A 3 -10.22 -7.02 -0.54
C ILE A 3 -9.12 -6.36 -1.39
N ILE A 4 -9.50 -5.34 -2.17
CA ILE A 4 -8.62 -4.59 -3.07
C ILE A 4 -8.76 -3.11 -2.76
N GLY A 5 -7.62 -2.44 -2.61
CA GLY A 5 -7.54 -0.99 -2.52
C GLY A 5 -6.66 -0.47 -3.66
N GLY A 6 -7.13 0.55 -4.38
CA GLY A 6 -6.42 1.09 -5.53
C GLY A 6 -6.60 2.59 -5.67
N SER A 7 -5.70 3.22 -6.41
CA SER A 7 -5.80 4.64 -6.78
C SER A 7 -4.98 4.93 -8.03
N GLU A 8 -5.43 5.94 -8.75
CA GLU A 8 -4.56 6.66 -9.67
C GLU A 8 -3.55 7.47 -8.85
N ARG A 9 -2.29 7.45 -9.27
CA ARG A 9 -1.22 8.14 -8.59
C ARG A 9 -1.07 9.53 -9.20
N GLU A 10 -0.90 10.53 -8.34
CA GLU A 10 -0.60 11.89 -8.80
C GLU A 10 0.72 11.90 -9.58
N ALA A 11 0.62 12.29 -10.84
CA ALA A 11 1.73 12.32 -11.79
C ALA A 11 2.41 13.70 -11.83
N ASP A 12 1.72 14.75 -11.37
CA ASP A 12 2.24 16.11 -11.32
C ASP A 12 3.11 16.32 -10.07
N TYR A 13 4.33 16.77 -10.29
CA TYR A 13 5.32 16.98 -9.23
C TYR A 13 4.87 18.03 -8.20
N GLU A 14 4.35 19.18 -8.64
CA GLU A 14 3.98 20.28 -7.74
C GLU A 14 2.73 19.95 -6.93
N LYS A 15 1.75 19.26 -7.54
CA LYS A 15 0.58 18.77 -6.81
C LYS A 15 0.98 17.73 -5.76
N LEU A 16 1.84 16.78 -6.11
CA LEU A 16 2.30 15.75 -5.18
C LEU A 16 3.10 16.35 -4.03
N LYS A 17 4.00 17.30 -4.32
CA LYS A 17 4.77 18.03 -3.31
C LYS A 17 3.84 18.80 -2.36
N ARG A 18 2.89 19.57 -2.87
CA ARG A 18 1.92 20.30 -2.04
C ARG A 18 1.14 19.37 -1.10
N ARG A 19 0.68 18.22 -1.62
CA ARG A 19 -0.04 17.22 -0.80
C ARG A 19 0.85 16.61 0.29
N ALA A 20 2.12 16.35 0.00
CA ALA A 20 3.06 15.87 1.00
C ALA A 20 3.30 16.91 2.11
N GLU A 21 3.35 18.20 1.78
CA GLU A 21 3.43 19.29 2.78
C GLU A 21 2.17 19.37 3.65
N GLU A 22 0.98 19.32 3.02
CA GLU A 22 -0.32 19.30 3.72
C GLU A 22 -0.47 18.10 4.67
N MET A 23 0.10 16.95 4.32
CA MET A 23 0.07 15.72 5.12
C MET A 23 1.26 15.59 6.09
N HIS A 24 2.11 16.61 6.18
CA HIS A 24 3.31 16.62 7.03
C HIS A 24 4.30 15.46 6.76
N VAL A 25 4.42 15.04 5.49
CA VAL A 25 5.37 14.01 5.07
C VAL A 25 6.75 14.64 4.81
N PRO A 26 7.82 14.20 5.50
CA PRO A 26 9.14 14.77 5.29
C PRO A 26 9.68 14.50 3.88
N MET A 27 9.94 15.57 3.11
CA MET A 27 10.43 15.49 1.73
C MET A 27 11.74 14.72 1.59
N LYS A 28 12.60 14.80 2.60
CA LYS A 28 13.89 14.09 2.65
C LYS A 28 13.74 12.57 2.66
N ASP A 29 12.59 12.02 3.03
CA ASP A 29 12.38 10.57 3.11
C ASP A 29 11.78 10.04 1.80
N ILE A 30 11.14 10.92 1.01
CA ILE A 30 10.45 10.60 -0.24
C ILE A 30 11.10 11.23 -1.48
N TRP A 31 12.29 11.83 -1.37
CA TRP A 31 12.95 12.56 -2.47
C TRP A 31 13.05 11.73 -3.75
N TRP A 32 13.44 10.46 -3.62
CA TRP A 32 13.57 9.50 -4.72
C TRP A 32 12.23 9.19 -5.38
N TYR A 33 11.14 9.22 -4.61
CA TYR A 33 9.77 8.99 -5.08
C TYR A 33 9.23 10.21 -5.83
N LEU A 34 9.60 11.42 -5.39
CA LEU A 34 9.24 12.66 -6.07
C LEU A 34 10.01 12.81 -7.40
N ASP A 35 11.26 12.34 -7.45
CA ASP A 35 12.07 12.38 -8.67
C ASP A 35 11.47 11.58 -9.82
N THR A 36 10.69 10.52 -9.53
CA THR A 36 9.99 9.77 -10.59
C THR A 36 8.95 10.64 -11.32
N ARG A 37 8.54 11.78 -10.75
CA ARG A 37 7.61 12.73 -11.37
C ARG A 37 8.33 13.84 -12.15
N ARG A 38 9.66 13.98 -12.01
CA ARG A 38 10.45 15.05 -12.63
C ARG A 38 10.86 14.77 -14.08
N TRP A 39 11.06 13.50 -14.43
CA TRP A 39 11.68 13.10 -15.71
C TRP A 39 10.73 12.31 -16.60
N GLY A 40 9.68 12.97 -17.11
CA GLY A 40 8.72 12.33 -18.02
C GLY A 40 7.72 11.43 -17.31
N SER A 41 7.12 11.92 -16.23
CA SER A 41 6.03 11.25 -15.51
C SER A 41 4.86 10.92 -16.44
N ALA A 42 4.36 9.69 -16.39
CA ALA A 42 3.15 9.27 -17.08
C ALA A 42 1.98 9.13 -16.09
N PRO A 43 0.72 9.35 -16.52
CA PRO A 43 -0.45 8.93 -15.74
C PRO A 43 -0.36 7.43 -15.47
N HIS A 44 -0.39 7.04 -14.20
CA HIS A 44 -0.25 5.65 -13.78
C HIS A 44 -1.19 5.34 -12.61
N SER A 45 -1.74 4.14 -12.65
CA SER A 45 -2.68 3.62 -11.66
C SER A 45 -2.24 2.26 -11.18
N GLY A 46 -2.60 1.93 -9.95
CA GLY A 46 -2.30 0.62 -9.39
C GLY A 46 -3.21 0.28 -8.23
N PHE A 47 -3.18 -0.98 -7.84
CA PHE A 47 -3.93 -1.49 -6.69
C PHE A 47 -3.09 -2.50 -5.92
N GLY A 48 -3.44 -2.68 -4.65
CA GLY A 48 -2.93 -3.73 -3.78
C GLY A 48 -4.05 -4.70 -3.46
N LEU A 49 -3.69 -5.99 -3.39
CA LEU A 49 -4.57 -7.07 -2.99
C LEU A 49 -3.99 -7.70 -1.71
N GLY A 50 -4.78 -7.76 -0.65
CA GLY A 50 -4.41 -8.51 0.54
C GLY A 50 -4.54 -10.01 0.28
N PHE A 51 -3.42 -10.72 0.10
CA PHE A 51 -3.44 -12.13 -0.28
C PHE A 51 -4.16 -13.02 0.75
N GLU A 52 -3.89 -12.84 2.04
CA GLU A 52 -4.54 -13.57 3.12
C GLU A 52 -6.04 -13.24 3.21
N ARG A 53 -6.45 -12.01 2.87
CA ARG A 53 -7.86 -11.64 2.79
C ARG A 53 -8.57 -12.29 1.61
N LEU A 54 -7.87 -12.45 0.48
CA LEU A 54 -8.37 -13.26 -0.63
C LEU A 54 -8.55 -14.71 -0.15
N MET A 55 -7.55 -15.29 0.51
CA MET A 55 -7.63 -16.66 1.04
C MET A 55 -8.79 -16.86 2.01
N LEU A 56 -9.05 -15.91 2.92
CA LEU A 56 -10.23 -15.95 3.79
C LEU A 56 -11.53 -16.00 2.98
N PHE A 57 -11.62 -15.19 1.93
CA PHE A 57 -12.80 -15.12 1.08
C PHE A 57 -13.06 -16.42 0.31
N VAL A 58 -12.03 -17.03 -0.29
CA VAL A 58 -12.20 -18.29 -1.05
C VAL A 58 -12.37 -19.53 -0.16
N THR A 59 -11.76 -19.53 1.03
CA THR A 59 -11.82 -20.69 1.96
C THR A 59 -13.01 -20.65 2.92
N GLY A 60 -13.65 -19.49 3.08
CA GLY A 60 -14.72 -19.29 4.06
C GLY A 60 -14.26 -19.21 5.52
N MET A 61 -12.94 -19.25 5.77
CA MET A 61 -12.38 -19.11 7.10
C MET A 61 -12.60 -17.69 7.65
N GLN A 62 -12.80 -17.58 8.96
CA GLN A 62 -13.12 -16.29 9.60
C GLN A 62 -11.91 -15.59 10.22
N ASN A 63 -10.84 -16.33 10.52
CA ASN A 63 -9.65 -15.79 11.19
C ASN A 63 -8.45 -15.81 10.24
N ILE A 64 -7.83 -14.64 10.04
CA ILE A 64 -6.66 -14.46 9.14
C ILE A 64 -5.46 -15.33 9.52
N ARG A 65 -5.40 -15.81 10.77
CA ARG A 65 -4.34 -16.69 11.25
C ARG A 65 -4.41 -18.09 10.65
N ASP A 66 -5.60 -18.52 10.22
CA ASP A 66 -5.82 -19.88 9.74
C ASP A 66 -5.49 -20.02 8.25
N VAL A 67 -5.34 -18.90 7.54
CA VAL A 67 -5.04 -18.85 6.10
C VAL A 67 -3.56 -18.63 5.80
N ILE A 68 -2.70 -18.62 6.83
CA ILE A 68 -1.24 -18.53 6.70
C ILE A 68 -0.60 -19.63 7.58
N PRO A 69 0.43 -20.36 7.10
CA PRO A 69 1.02 -21.45 7.87
C PRO A 69 1.59 -21.04 9.23
N PHE A 70 2.20 -19.86 9.30
CA PHE A 70 2.89 -19.36 10.50
C PHE A 70 2.49 -17.90 10.76
N PRO A 71 1.33 -17.66 11.40
CA PRO A 71 0.85 -16.30 11.62
C PRO A 71 1.77 -15.52 12.56
N ARG A 72 1.99 -14.23 12.24
CA ARG A 72 2.73 -13.30 13.09
C ARG A 72 1.77 -12.27 13.66
N THR A 73 1.63 -12.25 14.98
CA THR A 73 0.79 -11.29 15.70
C THR A 73 1.54 -10.71 16.89
N PRO A 74 1.11 -9.57 17.48
CA PRO A 74 1.74 -9.06 18.70
C PRO A 74 1.86 -10.17 19.75
N ASN A 75 3.05 -10.31 20.34
CA ASN A 75 3.42 -11.37 21.29
C ASN A 75 3.39 -12.81 20.75
N ASN A 76 3.36 -13.03 19.43
CA ASN A 76 3.44 -14.38 18.85
C ASN A 76 4.34 -14.40 17.60
N ALA A 77 5.46 -15.11 17.69
CA ALA A 77 6.43 -15.30 16.61
C ALA A 77 6.98 -16.74 16.51
N ASP A 78 6.29 -17.70 17.13
CA ASP A 78 6.65 -19.12 17.08
C ASP A 78 6.15 -19.79 15.79
N PHE A 79 6.56 -21.04 15.54
CA PHE A 79 6.04 -21.85 14.42
C PHE A 79 4.69 -22.45 14.79
#